data_AF-A0A4S2GVQ9-F1
#
_entry.id   AF-A0A4S2GVQ9-F1
#
_cell.length_a   1.000
_cell.length_b   1.000
_cell.length_c   1.000
_cell.angle_alpha   90.00
_cell.angle_beta   90.00
_cell.angle_gamma   90.00
#
_symmetry.space_group_name_H-M   'P 1'
#
loop_
_entity.id
_entity.type
_entity.pdbx_description
1 polymer ?
#
loop_
_entity_poly.entity_id
_entity_poly.type
_entity_poly.pdbx_seq_one_letter_code
_entity_poly.pdbx_strand_id
1 'polypeptide(L)'
;MSGTRKEVRDWEISGDGAGYFNITDYGLLQLNYGPAYVEPCVTATVTAVLEDGRKLTAAVRTYSGVNIYIDKLFADFERRYIAPSMTTKEKAEKAAWYISQLQIMNCIIITGLIFF
;
A
#
# COMPACT_ATOMS: atom_id res chain seq x y z
N MET A 1 -20.03 25.44 11.66
CA MET A 1 -19.57 25.17 10.28
C MET A 1 -20.74 25.39 9.33
N SER A 2 -20.61 26.27 8.35
CA SER A 2 -21.62 26.44 7.29
C SER A 2 -21.30 25.49 6.13
N GLY A 3 -21.97 24.34 6.11
CA GLY A 3 -21.94 23.46 4.94
C GLY A 3 -22.73 24.05 3.76
N THR A 4 -22.56 23.46 2.58
CA THR A 4 -23.43 23.74 1.43
C THR A 4 -24.55 22.70 1.35
N ARG A 5 -25.76 23.12 0.94
CA ARG A 5 -26.88 22.22 0.63
C ARG A 5 -26.89 21.79 -0.84
N LYS A 6 -25.88 22.20 -1.60
CA LYS A 6 -25.78 21.91 -3.03
C LYS A 6 -25.32 20.48 -3.25
N GLU A 7 -26.00 19.79 -4.15
CA GLU A 7 -25.66 18.43 -4.55
C GLU A 7 -24.45 18.41 -5.48
N VAL A 8 -23.74 17.30 -5.49
CA VAL A 8 -22.65 17.04 -6.43
C VAL A 8 -23.27 16.56 -7.74
N ARG A 9 -22.93 17.23 -8.83
CA ARG A 9 -23.35 16.88 -10.19
C ARG A 9 -22.39 15.89 -10.82
N ASP A 10 -21.09 16.06 -10.59
CA ASP A 10 -20.05 15.29 -11.26
C ASP A 10 -18.79 15.15 -10.40
N TRP A 11 -18.01 14.11 -10.67
CA TRP A 11 -16.76 13.78 -10.01
C TRP A 11 -15.62 13.70 -11.01
N GLU A 12 -14.51 14.38 -10.72
CA GLU A 12 -13.29 14.33 -11.53
C GLU A 12 -12.12 13.85 -10.65
N ILE A 13 -11.26 12.98 -11.19
CA ILE A 13 -9.97 12.62 -10.59
C ILE A 13 -8.86 13.08 -11.53
N SER A 14 -7.83 13.73 -10.99
CA SER A 14 -6.72 14.27 -11.78
C SER A 14 -5.38 14.11 -11.08
N GLY A 15 -4.30 14.30 -11.85
CA GLY A 15 -2.91 14.12 -11.41
C GLY A 15 -2.35 12.74 -11.75
N ASP A 16 -1.04 12.57 -11.53
CA ASP A 16 -0.30 11.36 -11.94
C ASP A 16 -0.85 10.08 -11.28
N GLY A 17 -1.35 10.19 -10.05
CA GLY A 17 -1.93 9.07 -9.32
C GLY A 17 -3.39 8.76 -9.66
N ALA A 18 -4.03 9.48 -10.59
CA ALA A 18 -5.48 9.37 -10.82
C ALA A 18 -5.93 7.93 -11.18
N GLY A 19 -5.14 7.20 -11.96
CA GLY A 19 -5.47 5.84 -12.39
C GLY A 19 -5.64 4.82 -11.25
N TYR A 20 -5.05 5.09 -10.08
CA TYR A 20 -5.17 4.25 -8.88
C TYR A 20 -6.54 4.36 -8.22
N PHE A 21 -7.29 5.43 -8.50
CA PHE A 21 -8.55 5.72 -7.84
C PHE A 21 -9.72 5.59 -8.80
N ASN A 22 -10.88 5.30 -8.22
CA ASN A 22 -12.17 5.39 -8.88
C ASN A 22 -13.18 6.04 -7.94
N ILE A 23 -14.18 6.73 -8.47
CA ILE A 23 -15.27 7.31 -7.69
C ILE A 23 -16.57 6.74 -8.23
N THR A 24 -17.41 6.22 -7.35
CA THR A 24 -18.76 5.78 -7.72
C THR A 24 -19.66 6.97 -7.99
N ASP A 25 -20.77 6.76 -8.70
CA ASP A 25 -21.75 7.81 -9.01
C ASP A 25 -22.32 8.50 -7.75
N TYR A 26 -22.30 7.82 -6.60
CA TYR A 26 -22.74 8.35 -5.31
C TYR A 26 -21.59 8.90 -4.44
N GLY A 27 -20.39 9.07 -5.00
CA GLY A 27 -19.27 9.77 -4.35
C GLY A 27 -18.38 8.92 -3.44
N LEU A 28 -18.45 7.58 -3.52
CA LEU A 28 -17.53 6.72 -2.78
C LEU A 28 -16.20 6.61 -3.53
N LEU A 29 -15.12 7.08 -2.91
CA LEU A 29 -13.76 6.91 -3.41
C LEU A 29 -13.26 5.49 -3.13
N GLN A 30 -12.77 4.82 -4.16
CA GLN A 30 -12.23 3.47 -4.13
C GLN A 30 -10.84 3.41 -4.78
N LEU A 31 -10.12 2.33 -4.53
CA LEU A 31 -8.90 2.00 -5.26
C LEU A 31 -9.23 1.00 -6.36
N ASN A 32 -8.74 1.26 -7.57
CA ASN A 32 -8.78 0.30 -8.68
C ASN A 32 -7.75 -0.82 -8.46
N TYR A 33 -6.54 -0.41 -8.06
CA TYR A 33 -5.42 -1.27 -7.70
C TYR A 33 -4.52 -0.50 -6.73
N GLY A 34 -3.72 -1.22 -5.94
CA GLY A 34 -2.77 -0.62 -5.02
C GLY A 34 -1.45 -0.26 -5.71
N PRO A 35 -0.70 0.74 -5.20
CA PRO A 35 0.65 1.02 -5.67
C PRO A 35 1.58 -0.18 -5.47
N ALA A 36 2.45 -0.42 -6.44
CA ALA A 36 3.50 -1.44 -6.35
C ALA A 36 4.56 -1.06 -5.31
N TYR A 37 5.44 -2.00 -4.94
CA TYR A 37 6.50 -1.74 -3.96
C TYR A 37 7.50 -0.65 -4.41
N VAL A 38 7.67 -0.47 -5.73
CA VAL A 38 8.54 0.60 -6.29
C VAL A 38 7.95 2.00 -6.12
N GLU A 39 6.66 2.11 -5.82
CA GLU A 39 5.94 3.37 -5.68
C GLU A 39 5.24 3.40 -4.31
N PRO A 40 5.95 3.82 -3.24
CA PRO A 40 5.46 3.67 -1.86
C PRO A 40 4.20 4.46 -1.54
N CYS A 41 3.96 5.53 -2.29
CA CYS A 41 2.85 6.43 -2.09
C CYS A 41 2.52 7.12 -3.41
N VAL A 42 1.23 7.26 -3.70
CA VAL A 42 0.74 8.07 -4.83
C VAL A 42 -0.32 9.04 -4.34
N THR A 43 -0.41 10.17 -5.04
CA THR A 43 -1.39 11.22 -4.75
C THR A 43 -2.19 11.56 -5.98
N ALA A 44 -3.46 11.89 -5.78
CA ALA A 44 -4.34 12.42 -6.81
C ALA A 44 -5.16 13.59 -6.23
N THR A 45 -5.81 14.33 -7.10
CA THR A 45 -6.80 15.35 -6.71
C THR A 45 -8.18 14.90 -7.14
N VAL A 46 -9.07 14.78 -6.16
CA VAL A 46 -10.50 14.56 -6.38
C VAL A 46 -11.20 15.90 -6.41
N THR A 47 -12.07 16.10 -7.39
CA THR A 47 -12.88 17.30 -7.55
C THR A 47 -14.36 16.92 -7.58
N ALA A 48 -15.14 17.50 -6.68
CA ALA A 48 -16.59 17.47 -6.73
C ALA A 48 -17.09 18.74 -7.45
N VAL A 49 -17.81 18.57 -8.54
CA VAL A 49 -18.46 19.67 -9.26
C VAL A 49 -19.90 19.76 -8.79
N LEU A 50 -20.27 20.86 -8.12
CA LEU A 50 -21.61 21.08 -7.60
C LEU A 50 -22.59 21.47 -8.71
N GLU A 51 -23.90 21.33 -8.46
CA GLU A 51 -24.96 21.74 -9.40
C GLU A 51 -24.86 23.22 -9.84
N ASP A 52 -24.30 24.09 -8.99
CA ASP A 52 -24.10 25.52 -9.27
C ASP A 52 -22.74 25.83 -9.94
N GLY A 53 -22.01 24.80 -10.35
CA GLY A 53 -20.74 24.91 -11.07
C GLY A 53 -19.52 25.13 -10.17
N ARG A 54 -19.69 25.33 -8.85
CA ARG A 54 -18.54 25.41 -7.94
C ARG A 54 -17.80 24.08 -7.88
N LYS A 55 -16.48 24.15 -7.77
CA LYS A 55 -15.60 22.99 -7.64
C LYS A 55 -15.01 22.92 -6.23
N LEU A 56 -15.20 21.79 -5.56
CA LEU A 56 -14.55 21.47 -4.29
C LEU A 56 -13.46 20.45 -4.56
N THR A 57 -12.25 20.69 -4.07
CA THR A 57 -11.10 19.81 -4.33
C THR A 57 -10.56 19.21 -3.03
N ALA A 58 -10.08 17.98 -3.11
CA ALA A 58 -9.38 17.30 -2.04
C ALA A 58 -8.17 16.55 -2.60
N ALA A 59 -7.03 16.68 -1.93
CA ALA A 59 -5.89 15.82 -2.20
C ALA A 59 -6.13 14.46 -1.52
N VAL A 60 -6.01 13.39 -2.29
CA VAL A 60 -6.11 12.02 -1.78
C VAL A 60 -4.77 11.32 -1.96
N ARG A 61 -4.49 10.40 -1.04
CA ARG A 61 -3.24 9.66 -0.99
C ARG A 61 -3.52 8.21 -0.67
N THR A 62 -2.84 7.31 -1.36
CA THR A 62 -2.81 5.89 -1.04
C THR A 62 -1.38 5.40 -0.93
N TYR A 63 -1.19 4.35 -0.13
CA TYR A 63 0.11 3.77 0.16
C TYR A 63 0.19 2.36 -0.40
N SER A 64 1.39 1.93 -0.80
CA SER A 64 1.60 0.55 -1.19
C SER A 64 1.43 -0.38 0.01
N GLY A 65 0.40 -1.23 -0.04
CA GLY A 65 0.22 -2.29 0.95
C GLY A 65 1.40 -3.27 0.98
N VAL A 66 2.09 -3.44 -0.16
CA VAL A 66 3.30 -4.28 -0.26
C VAL A 66 4.44 -3.67 0.55
N ASN A 67 4.69 -2.36 0.44
CA ASN A 67 5.71 -1.71 1.28
C ASN A 67 5.37 -1.76 2.76
N ILE A 68 4.12 -1.52 3.14
CA ILE A 68 3.68 -1.65 4.54
C ILE A 68 3.98 -3.06 5.08
N TYR A 69 3.74 -4.09 4.27
CA TYR A 69 4.07 -5.47 4.63
C TYR A 69 5.57 -5.71 4.75
N ILE A 70 6.36 -5.25 3.77
CA ILE A 70 7.82 -5.38 3.75
C ILE A 70 8.44 -4.68 4.97
N ASP A 71 8.03 -3.45 5.27
CA ASP A 71 8.50 -2.68 6.42
C ASP A 71 8.21 -3.41 7.73
N LYS A 72 6.99 -3.97 7.86
CA LYS A 72 6.62 -4.77 9.03
C LYS A 72 7.48 -6.03 9.14
N LEU A 73 7.72 -6.74 8.04
CA LEU A 73 8.56 -7.93 8.01
C LEU A 73 9.99 -7.61 8.47
N PHE A 74 10.59 -6.54 7.95
CA PHE A 74 11.93 -6.11 8.34
C PHE A 74 11.98 -5.66 9.79
N ALA A 75 11.02 -4.85 10.25
CA ALA A 75 10.96 -4.42 11.65
C ALA A 75 10.83 -5.62 12.62
N ASP A 76 10.03 -6.63 12.26
CA ASP A 76 9.90 -7.85 13.05
C ASP A 76 11.19 -8.70 13.03
N PHE A 77 11.86 -8.79 11.88
CA PHE A 77 13.14 -9.47 11.77
C PHE A 77 14.21 -8.80 12.63
N GLU A 78 14.36 -7.47 12.50
CA GLU A 78 15.33 -6.69 13.25
C GLU A 78 15.09 -6.83 14.76
N ARG A 79 13.84 -6.63 15.20
CA ARG A 79 13.46 -6.75 16.60
C ARG A 79 13.79 -8.11 17.21
N ARG A 80 13.64 -9.20 16.44
CA ARG A 80 13.80 -10.58 16.95
C ARG A 80 15.22 -11.09 16.84
N TYR A 81 15.95 -10.67 15.81
CA TYR A 81 17.17 -11.37 15.40
C TYR A 81 18.40 -10.46 15.35
N ILE A 82 18.24 -9.14 15.40
CA ILE A 82 19.35 -8.19 15.32
C ILE A 82 19.58 -7.55 16.68
N ALA A 83 20.76 -7.80 17.26
CA ALA A 83 21.20 -7.11 18.48
C ALA A 83 22.08 -5.91 18.13
N PRO A 84 22.08 -4.82 18.94
CA PRO A 84 22.93 -3.65 18.70
C PRO A 84 24.42 -3.97 18.67
N SER A 85 24.87 -5.00 19.40
CA SER A 85 26.26 -5.44 19.47
C SER A 85 26.73 -6.24 18.25
N MET A 86 25.83 -6.67 17.37
CA MET A 86 26.20 -7.44 16.18
C MET A 86 26.98 -6.58 15.19
N THR A 87 28.06 -7.13 14.68
CA THR A 87 28.82 -6.61 13.53
C THR A 87 27.99 -6.68 12.25
N THR A 88 28.39 -5.92 11.22
CA THR A 88 27.73 -5.97 9.90
C THR A 88 27.70 -7.38 9.31
N LYS A 89 28.77 -8.17 9.48
CA LYS A 89 28.84 -9.56 9.02
C LYS A 89 27.81 -10.44 9.72
N GLU A 90 27.71 -10.36 11.05
CA GLU A 90 26.75 -11.16 11.82
C GLU A 90 25.30 -10.82 11.47
N LYS A 91 25.00 -9.54 11.21
CA LYS A 91 23.67 -9.12 10.73
C LYS A 91 23.36 -9.72 9.36
N ALA A 92 24.32 -9.68 8.43
CA ALA A 92 24.17 -10.27 7.10
C ALA A 92 24.00 -11.79 7.15
N GLU A 93 24.78 -12.49 7.97
CA GLU A 93 24.66 -13.94 8.17
C GLU A 93 23.29 -14.31 8.77
N LYS A 94 22.80 -13.52 9.73
CA LYS A 94 21.47 -13.72 10.32
C LYS A 94 20.35 -13.51 9.30
N ALA A 95 20.47 -12.50 8.44
CA ALA A 95 19.51 -12.28 7.35
C ALA A 95 19.51 -13.44 6.35
N ALA A 96 20.70 -13.90 5.92
CA ALA A 96 20.85 -15.04 5.02
C ALA A 96 20.26 -16.33 5.61
N TRP A 97 20.48 -16.58 6.91
CA TRP A 97 19.86 -17.70 7.63
C TRP A 97 18.33 -17.59 7.63
N TYR A 98 17.76 -16.42 7.92
CA TYR A 98 16.31 -16.25 7.97
C TYR A 98 15.64 -16.47 6.61
N ILE A 99 16.27 -15.96 5.53
CA ILE A 99 15.80 -16.17 4.16
C ILE A 99 15.85 -17.66 3.79
N SER A 100 16.91 -18.40 4.19
CA SER A 100 16.99 -19.83 3.90
C SER A 100 15.89 -20.64 4.59
N GLN A 101 15.46 -20.25 5.80
CA GLN A 101 14.33 -20.90 6.48
C GLN A 101 13.01 -20.72 5.72
N LEU A 102 12.75 -19.51 5.18
CA LEU A 102 11.53 -19.26 4.38
C LEU A 102 11.48 -20.12 3.12
N GLN A 103 12.63 -20.32 2.46
CA GLN A 103 12.73 -21.15 1.26
C GLN A 103 12.55 -22.65 1.56
N ILE A 104 13.12 -23.14 2.67
CA ILE A 104 12.98 -24.54 3.08
C ILE A 104 11.53 -24.89 3.40
N MET A 105 10.78 -23.97 4.02
CA MET A 105 9.36 -24.18 4.32
C MET A 105 8.49 -24.33 3.06
N ASN A 106 8.73 -23.52 2.02
CA ASN A 106 8.07 -23.69 0.72
C ASN A 106 8.45 -25.01 0.03
N CYS A 107 9.70 -25.45 0.17
CA CYS A 107 10.13 -26.72 -0.40
C CYS A 107 9.40 -27.90 0.27
N ILE A 108 9.27 -27.91 1.60
CA ILE A 108 8.56 -28.98 2.34
C ILE A 108 7.07 -29.03 2.02
N ILE A 109 6.41 -27.87 1.84
CA ILE A 109 4.98 -27.83 1.47
C ILE A 109 4.75 -28.39 0.06
N ILE A 110 5.66 -28.15 -0.88
CA ILE A 110 5.56 -28.68 -2.25
C ILE A 110 5.84 -30.20 -2.27
N THR A 111 6.78 -30.73 -1.49
CA THR A 111 7.00 -32.19 -1.44
C THR A 111 5.93 -32.92 -0.63
N GLY A 112 5.28 -32.27 0.33
CA GLY A 112 4.16 -32.85 1.10
C GLY A 112 2.86 -33.00 0.32
N LEU A 113 2.67 -32.25 -0.77
CA LEU A 113 1.50 -32.33 -1.66
C LEU A 113 1.63 -33.35 -2.81
N ILE A 114 2.79 -33.99 -2.97
CA ILE A 114 3.04 -35.04 -3.99
C ILE A 114 2.91 -36.46 -3.40
N PHE A 115 2.67 -36.58 -2.08
CA PHE A 115 2.43 -37.85 -1.40
C PHE A 115 1.03 -37.96 -0.78
N PHE A 116 -0.03 -37.61 -1.52
CA PHE A 116 -1.40 -38.09 -1.30
C PHE A 116 -2.13 -38.26 -2.62
#